data_AF-G1QBD9-F1
#
_entry.id   AF-G1QBD9-F1
#
_cell.length_a   1.000
_cell.length_b   1.000
_cell.length_c   1.000
_cell.angle_alpha   90.00
_cell.angle_beta   90.00
_cell.angle_gamma   90.00
#
_symmetry.space_group_name_H-M   'P 1'
#
loop_
_entity.id
_entity.type
_entity.pdbx_description
1 polymer ?
#
loop_
_entity_poly.entity_id
_entity_poly.type
_entity_poly.pdbx_seq_one_letter_code
_entity_poly.pdbx_strand_id
1 'polypeptide(L)'
;MFQIFSFSVFTISVVLDFVGLIVNLFIAVINYKTWVQSHGMSSSDRILFSLGITRFLMMGMSLVNIFCFFISPNVERLVYLPKFFLLFWMFLDSSSLWFVTLLNVLYCVTIANLKYSIFLLLKRNLSPKTPRLLLACVLLSAFTMLLYIVLRQKLLFPEFVTTERNGTEFSADEGTLSVVFSLFLNSFLQFIINVTSASLLINSLRRHIQKMQRNATGFWNPQTEAHVGAIKLMAYFLLLYIPYTVATLFQYLLSKEMDLGTRSVCIIISTFYIPGHSVLIVLTHPKLKSKAKKIICFNK
;
A
#
# COMPACT_ATOMS: atom_id res chain seq x y z
N MET A 1 -9.91 -2.92 33.06
CA MET A 1 -10.31 -2.04 31.93
C MET A 1 -9.29 -2.09 30.79
N PHE A 2 -7.99 -1.90 31.05
CA PHE A 2 -6.92 -2.01 30.03
C PHE A 2 -6.86 -3.33 29.26
N GLN A 3 -6.92 -4.47 29.97
CA GLN A 3 -6.85 -5.79 29.33
C GLN A 3 -8.04 -6.05 28.39
N ILE A 4 -9.21 -5.50 28.72
CA ILE A 4 -10.42 -5.54 27.88
C ILE A 4 -10.23 -4.65 26.65
N PHE A 5 -9.65 -3.46 26.81
CA PHE A 5 -9.36 -2.55 25.70
C PHE A 5 -8.36 -3.17 24.70
N SER A 6 -7.23 -3.71 25.18
CA SER A 6 -6.25 -4.39 24.33
C SER A 6 -6.84 -5.61 23.61
N PHE A 7 -7.69 -6.39 24.30
CA PHE A 7 -8.40 -7.52 23.68
C PHE A 7 -9.38 -7.06 22.60
N SER A 8 -10.07 -5.93 22.80
CA SER A 8 -10.97 -5.36 21.81
C SER A 8 -10.24 -4.86 20.56
N VAL A 9 -9.13 -4.15 20.72
CA VAL A 9 -8.26 -3.68 19.62
C VAL A 9 -7.75 -4.87 18.81
N PHE A 10 -7.28 -5.91 19.50
CA PHE A 10 -6.81 -7.13 18.87
C PHE A 10 -7.91 -7.83 18.05
N THR A 11 -9.09 -8.00 18.64
CA THR A 11 -10.24 -8.62 17.97
C THR A 11 -10.62 -7.85 16.72
N ILE A 12 -10.65 -6.52 16.80
CA ILE A 12 -10.92 -5.64 15.66
C ILE A 12 -9.87 -5.84 14.56
N SER A 13 -8.58 -5.87 14.91
CA SER A 13 -7.51 -6.10 13.93
C SER A 13 -7.63 -7.45 13.23
N VAL A 14 -7.90 -8.52 13.97
CA VAL A 14 -8.11 -9.86 13.41
C VAL A 14 -9.30 -9.87 12.45
N VAL A 15 -10.43 -9.28 12.84
CA VAL A 15 -11.61 -9.18 11.98
C VAL A 15 -11.30 -8.38 10.70
N LEU A 16 -10.60 -7.25 10.81
CA LEU A 16 -10.20 -6.44 9.67
C LEU A 16 -9.24 -7.19 8.73
N ASP A 17 -8.30 -7.97 9.26
CA ASP A 17 -7.37 -8.78 8.47
C ASP A 17 -8.11 -9.90 7.73
N PHE A 18 -9.09 -10.57 8.36
CA PHE A 18 -9.94 -11.56 7.70
C PHE A 18 -10.79 -10.94 6.58
N VAL A 19 -11.42 -9.80 6.83
CA VAL A 19 -12.16 -9.05 5.80
C VAL A 19 -11.23 -8.67 4.65
N GLY A 20 -10.03 -8.16 4.99
CA GLY A 20 -8.97 -7.85 4.03
C GLY A 20 -8.59 -9.06 3.18
N LEU A 21 -8.36 -10.22 3.78
CA LEU A 21 -8.04 -11.46 3.06
C LEU A 21 -9.13 -11.83 2.07
N ILE A 22 -10.39 -11.87 2.52
CA ILE A 22 -11.52 -12.27 1.67
C ILE A 22 -11.65 -11.31 0.48
N VAL A 23 -11.60 -10.00 0.72
CA VAL A 23 -11.75 -8.99 -0.33
C VAL A 23 -10.58 -9.03 -1.32
N ASN A 24 -9.34 -9.16 -0.85
CA ASN A 24 -8.17 -9.23 -1.73
C ASN A 24 -8.12 -10.54 -2.53
N LEU A 25 -8.50 -11.66 -1.91
CA LEU A 25 -8.65 -12.95 -2.59
C LEU A 25 -9.73 -12.87 -3.68
N PHE A 26 -10.87 -12.24 -3.37
CA PHE A 26 -11.94 -12.01 -4.33
C PHE A 26 -11.48 -11.22 -5.56
N ILE A 27 -10.72 -10.14 -5.35
CA ILE A 27 -10.12 -9.36 -6.43
C ILE A 27 -9.20 -10.26 -7.28
N ALA A 28 -8.30 -11.03 -6.66
CA ALA A 28 -7.38 -11.90 -7.37
C ALA A 28 -8.12 -12.97 -8.19
N VAL A 29 -9.09 -13.65 -7.60
CA VAL A 29 -9.88 -14.72 -8.24
C VAL A 29 -10.67 -14.20 -9.44
N ILE A 30 -11.33 -13.04 -9.34
CA ILE A 30 -12.08 -12.47 -10.47
C ILE A 30 -11.14 -12.14 -11.64
N ASN A 31 -10.00 -11.51 -11.35
CA ASN A 31 -9.06 -11.15 -12.40
C ASN A 31 -8.45 -12.39 -13.05
N TYR A 32 -8.13 -13.42 -12.27
CA TYR A 32 -7.69 -14.72 -12.79
C TYR A 32 -8.76 -15.40 -13.65
N LYS A 33 -10.01 -15.46 -13.18
CA LYS A 33 -11.12 -16.05 -13.95
C LYS A 33 -11.34 -15.32 -15.27
N THR A 34 -11.22 -13.98 -15.25
CA THR A 34 -11.32 -13.19 -16.49
C THR A 34 -10.21 -13.59 -17.46
N TRP A 35 -8.97 -13.71 -16.98
CA TRP A 35 -7.84 -14.10 -17.83
C TRP A 35 -8.06 -15.43 -18.54
N VAL A 36 -8.51 -16.46 -17.80
CA VAL A 36 -8.80 -17.78 -18.36
C VAL A 36 -9.92 -17.70 -19.40
N GLN A 37 -10.95 -16.89 -19.14
CA GLN A 37 -12.09 -16.76 -20.05
C GLN A 37 -11.78 -15.94 -21.32
N SER A 38 -11.03 -14.84 -21.20
CA SER A 38 -10.76 -13.92 -22.31
C SER A 38 -9.43 -14.17 -23.03
N HIS A 39 -8.67 -15.22 -22.66
CA HIS A 39 -7.35 -15.57 -23.20
C HIS A 39 -6.32 -14.41 -23.17
N GLY A 40 -6.57 -13.39 -22.34
CA GLY A 40 -5.76 -12.18 -22.27
C GLY A 40 -6.17 -11.30 -21.10
N MET A 41 -5.19 -10.84 -20.32
CA MET A 41 -5.40 -9.86 -19.24
C MET A 41 -5.16 -8.44 -19.73
N SER A 42 -6.14 -7.57 -19.49
CA SER A 42 -5.95 -6.12 -19.63
C SER A 42 -4.89 -5.60 -18.66
N SER A 43 -4.26 -4.47 -18.96
CA SER A 43 -3.24 -3.89 -18.08
C SER A 43 -3.77 -3.60 -16.66
N SER A 44 -5.01 -3.11 -16.54
CA SER A 44 -5.65 -2.86 -15.25
C SER A 44 -5.92 -4.15 -14.48
N ASP A 45 -6.40 -5.20 -15.15
CA ASP A 45 -6.65 -6.51 -14.52
C ASP A 45 -5.35 -7.15 -14.01
N ARG A 46 -4.22 -6.99 -14.72
CA ARG A 46 -2.90 -7.46 -14.27
C ARG A 46 -2.44 -6.77 -12.99
N ILE A 47 -2.60 -5.44 -12.92
CA ILE A 47 -2.23 -4.68 -11.72
C ILE A 47 -3.14 -5.04 -10.55
N LEU A 48 -4.45 -5.13 -10.77
CA LEU A 48 -5.41 -5.52 -9.74
C LEU A 48 -5.14 -6.94 -9.22
N PHE A 49 -4.77 -7.87 -10.10
CA PHE A 49 -4.37 -9.22 -9.72
C PHE A 49 -3.09 -9.21 -8.87
N SER A 50 -2.04 -8.52 -9.33
CA SER A 50 -0.78 -8.38 -8.59
C SER A 50 -1.00 -7.72 -7.23
N LEU A 51 -1.77 -6.64 -7.18
CA LEU A 51 -2.13 -5.93 -5.95
C LEU A 51 -2.92 -6.83 -4.99
N GLY A 52 -3.89 -7.59 -5.51
CA GLY A 52 -4.67 -8.55 -4.73
C GLY A 52 -3.80 -9.63 -4.10
N ILE A 53 -2.86 -10.22 -4.86
CA ILE A 53 -1.92 -11.22 -4.34
C ILE A 53 -0.99 -10.62 -3.28
N THR A 54 -0.37 -9.46 -3.57
CA THR A 54 0.55 -8.80 -2.62
C THR A 54 -0.15 -8.50 -1.30
N ARG A 55 -1.39 -8.00 -1.33
CA ARG A 55 -2.17 -7.71 -0.12
C ARG A 55 -2.68 -8.96 0.58
N PHE A 56 -3.03 -10.01 -0.17
CA PHE A 56 -3.40 -11.30 0.40
C PHE A 56 -2.21 -11.91 1.17
N LEU A 57 -1.01 -11.90 0.59
CA LEU A 57 0.20 -12.36 1.26
C LEU A 57 0.52 -11.51 2.49
N MET A 58 0.40 -10.19 2.38
CA MET A 58 0.61 -9.27 3.50
C MET A 58 -0.34 -9.60 4.65
N MET A 59 -1.65 -9.65 4.40
CA MET A 59 -2.65 -9.97 5.42
C MET A 59 -2.49 -11.37 6.01
N GLY A 60 -2.15 -12.36 5.18
CA GLY A 60 -1.86 -13.71 5.65
C GLY A 60 -0.66 -13.75 6.59
N MET A 61 0.41 -13.00 6.28
CA MET A 61 1.59 -12.88 7.14
C MET A 61 1.25 -12.15 8.46
N SER A 62 0.37 -11.14 8.44
CA SER A 62 -0.15 -10.49 9.65
C SER A 62 -0.80 -11.50 10.59
N LEU A 63 -1.74 -12.30 10.06
CA LEU A 63 -2.44 -13.32 10.84
C LEU A 63 -1.48 -14.38 11.38
N VAL A 64 -0.56 -14.90 10.55
CA VAL A 64 0.43 -15.88 11.01
C VAL A 64 1.27 -15.30 12.16
N ASN A 65 1.72 -14.04 12.05
CA ASN A 65 2.47 -13.38 13.12
C ASN A 65 1.64 -13.25 14.41
N ILE A 66 0.36 -12.90 14.28
CA ILE A 66 -0.59 -12.83 15.41
C ILE A 66 -0.79 -14.21 16.06
N PHE A 67 -1.01 -15.26 15.27
CA PHE A 67 -1.20 -16.62 15.76
C PHE A 67 0.07 -17.16 16.44
N CYS A 68 1.25 -16.91 15.87
CA CYS A 68 2.53 -17.30 16.46
C CYS A 68 2.74 -16.63 17.83
N PHE A 69 2.41 -15.35 17.97
CA PHE A 69 2.48 -14.64 19.24
C PHE A 69 1.56 -15.25 20.30
N PHE A 70 0.37 -15.73 19.91
CA PHE A 70 -0.62 -16.29 20.83
C PHE A 70 -0.29 -17.73 21.28
N ILE A 71 0.21 -18.56 20.38
CA ILE A 71 0.48 -19.99 20.66
C ILE A 71 1.76 -20.16 21.51
N SER A 72 2.69 -19.22 21.46
CA SER A 72 3.97 -19.34 22.16
C SER A 72 4.48 -17.99 22.66
N PRO A 73 3.90 -17.45 23.76
CA PRO A 73 4.39 -16.22 24.37
C PRO A 73 5.82 -16.34 24.95
N ASN A 74 6.32 -17.57 25.16
CA ASN A 74 7.58 -17.87 25.86
C ASN A 74 8.72 -18.37 24.98
N VAL A 75 8.61 -18.26 23.66
CA VAL A 75 9.64 -18.79 22.77
C VAL A 75 10.57 -17.65 22.34
N GLU A 76 11.70 -17.52 23.03
CA GLU A 76 12.89 -16.74 22.63
C GLU A 76 13.52 -17.24 21.29
N ARG A 77 12.81 -18.05 20.50
CA ARG A 77 13.37 -18.75 19.35
C ARG A 77 13.37 -17.86 18.11
N LEU A 78 14.59 -17.42 17.83
CA LEU A 78 15.10 -16.76 16.64
C LEU A 78 14.64 -15.33 16.44
N VAL A 79 15.42 -14.40 17.00
CA VAL A 79 15.53 -12.97 16.60
C VAL A 79 15.54 -12.76 15.06
N TYR A 80 15.88 -13.78 14.27
CA TYR A 80 15.85 -13.76 12.80
C TYR A 80 14.44 -13.89 12.18
N LEU A 81 13.52 -14.65 12.78
CA LEU A 81 12.16 -14.82 12.24
C LEU A 81 11.37 -13.49 12.25
N PRO A 82 11.26 -12.75 13.37
CA PRO A 82 10.58 -11.45 13.39
C PRO A 82 11.21 -10.43 12.43
N LYS A 83 12.55 -10.46 12.26
CA LYS A 83 13.27 -9.58 11.34
C LYS A 83 12.93 -9.89 9.88
N PHE A 84 12.91 -11.17 9.50
CA PHE A 84 12.52 -11.58 8.14
C PHE A 84 11.06 -11.20 7.85
N PHE A 85 10.14 -11.45 8.79
CA PHE A 85 8.75 -11.05 8.68
C PHE A 85 8.59 -9.53 8.48
N LEU A 86 9.33 -8.72 9.26
CA LEU A 86 9.32 -7.26 9.12
C LEU A 86 9.84 -6.79 7.76
N LEU A 87 10.96 -7.35 7.29
CA LEU A 87 11.54 -6.99 5.99
C LEU A 87 10.60 -7.36 4.84
N PHE A 88 10.02 -8.55 4.90
CA PHE A 88 9.07 -9.03 3.91
C PHE A 88 7.78 -8.19 3.92
N TRP A 89 7.30 -7.81 5.11
CA TRP A 89 6.16 -6.89 5.25
C TRP A 89 6.43 -5.53 4.59
N MET A 90 7.58 -4.91 4.87
CA MET A 90 7.98 -3.63 4.28
C MET A 90 8.06 -3.71 2.75
N PHE A 91 8.60 -4.81 2.22
CA PHE A 91 8.64 -5.07 0.79
C PHE A 91 7.24 -5.21 0.17
N LEU A 92 6.34 -5.93 0.82
CA LEU A 92 4.96 -6.08 0.34
C LEU A 92 4.19 -4.76 0.40
N ASP A 93 4.36 -3.97 1.47
CA ASP A 93 3.73 -2.65 1.61
C ASP A 93 4.22 -1.68 0.53
N SER A 94 5.54 -1.57 0.35
CA SER A 94 6.15 -0.73 -0.69
C SER A 94 5.66 -1.16 -2.09
N SER A 95 5.66 -2.46 -2.40
CA SER A 95 5.14 -2.99 -3.67
C SER A 95 3.66 -2.64 -3.88
N SER A 96 2.84 -2.79 -2.82
CA SER A 96 1.40 -2.46 -2.84
C SER A 96 1.19 -0.98 -3.18
N LEU A 97 1.96 -0.07 -2.58
CA LEU A 97 1.89 1.37 -2.87
C LEU A 97 2.30 1.70 -4.31
N TRP A 98 3.35 1.07 -4.83
CA TRP A 98 3.75 1.21 -6.23
C TRP A 98 2.69 0.69 -7.20
N PHE A 99 2.01 -0.41 -6.88
CA PHE A 99 0.90 -0.91 -7.68
C PHE A 99 -0.32 0.02 -7.65
N VAL A 100 -0.63 0.61 -6.50
CA VAL A 100 -1.74 1.58 -6.40
C VAL A 100 -1.45 2.85 -7.20
N THR A 101 -0.23 3.39 -7.14
CA THR A 101 0.14 4.54 -7.97
C THR A 101 0.09 4.20 -9.45
N LEU A 102 0.61 3.04 -9.86
CA LEU A 102 0.53 2.58 -11.25
C LEU A 102 -0.94 2.41 -11.71
N LEU A 103 -1.82 1.92 -10.83
CA LEU A 103 -3.26 1.79 -11.11
C LEU A 103 -3.94 3.16 -11.28
N ASN A 104 -3.64 4.12 -10.41
CA ASN A 104 -4.17 5.49 -10.49
C ASN A 104 -3.70 6.19 -11.78
N VAL A 105 -2.44 6.00 -12.15
CA VAL A 105 -1.88 6.49 -13.41
C VAL A 105 -2.60 5.85 -14.60
N LEU A 106 -2.80 4.53 -14.59
CA LEU A 106 -3.55 3.83 -15.64
C LEU A 106 -4.97 4.35 -15.80
N TYR A 107 -5.72 4.49 -14.70
CA TYR A 107 -7.07 5.03 -14.76
C TYR A 107 -7.08 6.45 -15.30
N CYS A 108 -6.11 7.28 -14.91
CA CYS A 108 -5.98 8.63 -15.48
C CYS A 108 -5.76 8.58 -16.99
N VAL A 109 -4.84 7.74 -17.49
CA VAL A 109 -4.54 7.60 -18.93
C VAL A 109 -5.69 6.99 -19.73
N THR A 110 -6.39 6.00 -19.17
CA THR A 110 -7.50 5.33 -19.86
C THR A 110 -8.71 6.25 -19.99
N ILE A 111 -9.02 6.99 -18.93
CA ILE A 111 -10.22 7.84 -18.89
C ILE A 111 -9.90 9.16 -19.59
N ALA A 112 -8.78 9.81 -19.23
CA ALA A 112 -8.29 10.99 -19.90
C ALA A 112 -7.54 10.59 -21.18
N ASN A 113 -8.23 10.61 -22.32
CA ASN A 113 -7.60 10.64 -23.66
C ASN A 113 -6.84 11.98 -23.87
N LEU A 114 -5.94 12.29 -22.94
CA LEU A 114 -5.12 13.47 -22.90
C LEU A 114 -4.11 13.38 -24.05
N LYS A 115 -4.20 14.34 -24.98
CA LYS A 115 -3.22 14.57 -26.05
C LYS A 115 -1.83 15.01 -25.53
N TYR A 116 -1.63 15.09 -24.22
CA TYR A 116 -0.34 15.48 -23.65
C TYR A 116 0.70 14.38 -23.91
N SER A 117 1.88 14.77 -24.43
CA SER A 117 2.92 13.84 -24.87
C SER A 117 3.29 12.77 -23.83
N ILE A 118 3.34 13.16 -22.54
CA ILE A 118 3.62 12.24 -21.41
C ILE A 118 2.55 11.16 -21.26
N PHE A 119 1.26 11.52 -21.34
CA PHE A 119 0.14 10.57 -21.20
C PHE A 119 0.05 9.61 -22.40
N LEU A 120 0.40 10.11 -23.59
CA LEU A 120 0.43 9.30 -24.81
C LEU A 120 1.62 8.33 -24.80
N LEU A 121 2.79 8.77 -24.32
CA LEU A 121 3.94 7.93 -24.06
C LEU A 121 3.62 6.84 -23.01
N LEU A 122 2.92 7.22 -21.95
CA LEU A 122 2.43 6.30 -20.93
C LEU A 122 1.47 5.28 -21.54
N LYS A 123 0.44 5.71 -22.28
CA LYS A 123 -0.53 4.84 -22.95
C LYS A 123 0.14 3.82 -23.87
N ARG A 124 1.14 4.27 -24.65
CA ARG A 124 1.91 3.44 -25.59
C ARG A 124 2.83 2.44 -24.89
N ASN A 125 3.41 2.80 -23.74
CA ASN A 125 4.26 1.87 -22.98
C ASN A 125 3.44 0.94 -22.06
N LEU A 126 2.30 1.40 -21.53
CA LEU A 126 1.49 0.67 -20.56
C LEU A 126 0.78 -0.54 -21.18
N SER A 127 0.28 -0.43 -22.42
CA SER A 127 -0.49 -1.50 -23.06
C SER A 127 0.33 -2.78 -23.31
N PRO A 128 1.51 -2.74 -23.98
CA PRO A 128 2.32 -3.95 -24.18
C PRO A 128 3.31 -4.25 -23.05
N LYS A 129 3.73 -3.27 -22.22
CA LYS A 129 4.80 -3.47 -21.21
C LYS A 129 4.30 -3.46 -19.76
N THR A 130 3.01 -3.65 -19.50
CA THR A 130 2.48 -3.79 -18.13
C THR A 130 3.29 -4.77 -17.25
N PRO A 131 3.65 -6.01 -17.70
CA PRO A 131 4.43 -6.91 -16.85
C PRO A 131 5.84 -6.38 -16.54
N ARG A 132 6.44 -5.60 -17.45
CA ARG A 132 7.75 -4.98 -17.22
C ARG A 132 7.68 -3.84 -16.21
N LEU A 133 6.57 -3.09 -16.19
CA LEU A 133 6.30 -2.05 -15.20
C LEU A 133 6.03 -2.66 -13.82
N LEU A 134 5.24 -3.74 -13.76
CA LEU A 134 5.05 -4.50 -12.52
C LEU A 134 6.38 -5.01 -11.98
N LEU A 135 7.23 -5.58 -12.85
CA LEU A 135 8.57 -6.00 -12.48
C LEU A 135 9.42 -4.82 -11.98
N ALA A 136 9.35 -3.66 -12.63
CA ALA A 136 10.06 -2.46 -12.18
C ALA A 136 9.58 -2.00 -10.79
N CYS A 137 8.28 -2.02 -10.50
CA CYS A 137 7.73 -1.73 -9.17
C CYS A 137 8.26 -2.70 -8.11
N VAL A 138 8.29 -3.99 -8.43
CA VAL A 138 8.84 -5.03 -7.55
C VAL A 138 10.34 -4.82 -7.32
N LEU A 139 11.11 -4.52 -8.37
CA LEU A 139 12.54 -4.25 -8.27
C LEU A 139 12.85 -2.99 -7.47
N LEU A 140 12.07 -1.91 -7.64
CA LEU A 140 12.18 -0.69 -6.84
C LEU A 140 11.87 -0.97 -5.35
N SER A 141 10.84 -1.77 -5.09
CA SER A 141 10.53 -2.22 -3.73
C SER A 141 11.67 -3.08 -3.14
N ALA A 142 12.21 -4.02 -3.91
CA ALA A 142 13.34 -4.83 -3.48
C ALA A 142 14.60 -3.98 -3.23
N PHE A 143 14.86 -2.98 -4.09
CA PHE A 143 15.98 -2.06 -3.93
C PHE A 143 15.83 -1.21 -2.65
N THR A 144 14.64 -0.66 -2.38
CA THR A 144 14.39 0.09 -1.13
C THR A 144 14.54 -0.80 0.11
N MET A 145 14.10 -2.06 0.04
CA MET A 145 14.33 -3.04 1.11
C MET A 145 15.83 -3.36 1.29
N LEU A 146 16.57 -3.59 0.20
CA LEU A 146 18.01 -3.88 0.24
C LEU A 146 18.81 -2.69 0.79
N LEU A 147 18.48 -1.48 0.34
CA LEU A 147 19.08 -0.25 0.85
C LEU A 147 18.85 -0.12 2.36
N TYR A 148 17.63 -0.43 2.82
CA TYR A 148 17.31 -0.48 4.25
C TYR A 148 18.15 -1.52 5.01
N ILE A 149 18.34 -2.73 4.47
CA ILE A 149 19.17 -3.77 5.08
C ILE A 149 20.64 -3.34 5.16
N VAL A 150 21.18 -2.73 4.09
CA VAL A 150 22.57 -2.26 4.05
C VAL A 150 22.80 -1.12 5.03
N LEU A 151 21.90 -0.13 5.08
CA LEU A 151 21.95 0.95 6.07
C LEU A 151 21.88 0.39 7.50
N ARG A 152 20.97 -0.55 7.75
CA ARG A 152 20.85 -1.27 9.03
C ARG A 152 22.15 -1.97 9.43
N GLN A 153 22.79 -2.69 8.51
CA GLN A 153 24.01 -3.42 8.79
C GLN A 153 25.21 -2.49 9.06
N LYS A 154 25.35 -1.41 8.28
CA LYS A 154 26.40 -0.39 8.50
C LYS A 154 26.26 0.35 9.83
N LEU A 155 25.03 0.55 10.28
CA LEU A 155 24.74 1.20 11.57
C LEU A 155 24.91 0.26 12.77
N LEU A 156 24.79 -1.06 12.57
CA LEU A 156 25.00 -2.06 13.61
C LEU A 156 26.48 -2.44 13.78
N PHE A 157 27.30 -2.20 12.75
CA PHE A 157 28.74 -2.45 12.75
C PHE A 157 29.47 -1.22 12.20
N PRO A 158 29.74 -0.19 13.03
CA PRO A 158 30.77 0.77 12.68
C PRO A 158 32.08 -0.02 12.56
N GLU A 159 32.75 0.16 11.43
CA GLU A 159 33.92 -0.57 10.98
C GLU A 159 34.92 -0.90 12.10
N PHE A 160 35.15 -2.19 12.32
CA PHE A 160 36.44 -2.68 12.79
C PHE A 160 37.49 -2.23 11.77
N VAL A 161 38.12 -1.07 12.01
CA VAL A 161 39.47 -0.65 11.59
C VAL A 161 39.58 0.84 11.92
N THR A 162 39.94 1.16 13.17
CA THR A 162 41.22 1.81 13.51
C THR A 162 41.24 2.22 15.00
N THR A 163 42.31 1.78 15.65
CA THR A 163 42.96 2.40 16.82
C THR A 163 42.39 2.02 18.20
N GLU A 164 43.29 1.38 18.95
CA GLU A 164 43.21 1.15 20.39
C GLU A 164 42.74 2.38 21.17
N ARG A 165 42.13 2.11 22.34
CA ARG A 165 42.04 3.00 23.51
C ARG A 165 40.94 4.07 23.47
N ASN A 166 39.73 3.68 23.89
CA ASN A 166 39.08 4.14 25.14
C ASN A 166 37.60 3.75 25.13
N GLY A 167 37.12 3.25 26.27
CA GLY A 167 35.75 2.81 26.45
C GLY A 167 34.75 3.91 26.10
N THR A 168 33.92 3.65 25.10
CA THR A 168 32.59 4.22 24.98
C THR A 168 31.66 3.04 24.80
N GLU A 169 30.87 2.76 25.83
CA GLU A 169 29.71 1.89 25.71
C GLU A 169 28.83 2.51 24.61
N PHE A 170 28.91 1.94 23.40
CA PHE A 170 27.96 2.24 22.34
C PHE A 170 26.62 1.68 22.79
N SER A 171 25.90 2.49 23.56
CA SER A 171 24.66 2.10 24.19
C SER A 171 23.70 1.64 23.09
N ALA A 172 23.03 0.50 23.32
CA ALA A 172 22.06 -0.07 22.37
C ALA A 172 20.93 0.91 21.96
N ASP A 173 20.85 2.08 22.61
CA ASP A 173 19.93 3.15 22.34
C ASP A 173 20.26 3.93 21.05
N GLU A 174 21.52 4.30 20.80
CA GLU A 174 21.90 5.08 19.61
C GLU A 174 21.69 4.31 18.30
N GLY A 175 22.03 3.02 18.30
CA GLY A 175 21.79 2.12 17.16
C GLY A 175 20.30 1.92 16.88
N THR A 176 19.45 1.92 17.91
CA THR A 176 17.99 1.79 17.76
C THR A 176 17.38 3.08 17.20
N LEU A 177 17.82 4.24 17.68
CA LEU A 177 17.37 5.55 17.20
C LEU A 177 17.72 5.78 15.73
N SER A 178 18.93 5.43 15.29
CA SER A 178 19.33 5.60 13.89
C SER A 178 18.55 4.72 12.92
N VAL A 179 18.16 3.52 13.38
CA VAL A 179 17.33 2.59 12.62
C VAL A 179 15.90 3.11 12.47
N VAL A 180 15.32 3.60 13.56
CA VAL A 180 14.00 4.23 13.59
C VAL A 180 13.97 5.45 12.67
N PHE A 181 15.02 6.28 12.72
CA PHE A 181 15.18 7.45 11.87
C PHE A 181 15.28 7.08 10.38
N SER A 182 16.02 6.02 10.05
CA SER A 182 16.12 5.52 8.67
C SER A 182 14.78 5.01 8.13
N LEU A 183 13.99 4.31 8.96
CA LEU A 183 12.62 3.87 8.62
C LEU A 183 11.68 5.05 8.42
N PHE A 184 11.79 6.06 9.27
CA PHE A 184 11.04 7.30 9.16
C PHE A 184 11.35 7.99 7.83
N LEU A 185 12.63 8.21 7.50
CA LEU A 185 13.04 8.84 6.25
C LEU A 185 12.52 8.09 5.02
N ASN A 186 12.67 6.76 4.99
CA ASN A 186 12.19 5.96 3.85
C ASN A 186 10.67 6.04 3.69
N SER A 187 9.93 5.94 4.79
CA SER A 187 8.46 6.05 4.79
C SER A 187 8.01 7.45 4.38
N PHE A 188 8.72 8.49 4.82
CA PHE A 188 8.44 9.88 4.50
C PHE A 188 8.72 10.21 3.02
N LEU A 189 9.80 9.67 2.45
CA LEU A 189 10.09 9.80 1.02
C LEU A 189 9.00 9.13 0.17
N GLN A 190 8.60 7.90 0.52
CA GLN A 190 7.52 7.18 -0.17
C GLN A 190 6.19 7.94 -0.06
N PHE A 191 5.92 8.56 1.08
CA PHE A 191 4.78 9.45 1.28
C PHE A 191 4.77 10.63 0.31
N ILE A 192 5.88 11.39 0.24
CA ILE A 192 5.99 12.55 -0.64
C ILE A 192 5.75 12.15 -2.10
N ILE A 193 6.37 11.05 -2.54
CA ILE A 193 6.24 10.57 -3.92
C ILE A 193 4.78 10.21 -4.24
N ASN A 194 4.13 9.42 -3.38
CA ASN A 194 2.76 8.97 -3.61
C ASN A 194 1.75 10.12 -3.56
N VAL A 195 1.85 11.01 -2.57
CA VAL A 195 0.93 12.14 -2.41
C VAL A 195 1.11 13.16 -3.52
N THR A 196 2.36 13.49 -3.87
CA THR A 196 2.65 14.43 -4.96
C THR A 196 2.16 13.87 -6.29
N SER A 197 2.45 12.59 -6.58
CA SER A 197 1.98 11.92 -7.79
C SER A 197 0.45 11.92 -7.90
N ALA A 198 -0.26 11.49 -6.85
CA ALA A 198 -1.72 11.49 -6.85
C ALA A 198 -2.31 12.91 -6.96
N SER A 199 -1.73 13.89 -6.29
CA SER A 199 -2.18 15.30 -6.37
C SER A 199 -1.98 15.89 -7.76
N LEU A 200 -0.85 15.60 -8.41
CA LEU A 200 -0.59 16.00 -9.79
C LEU A 200 -1.58 15.34 -10.77
N LEU A 201 -1.90 14.06 -10.57
CA LEU A 201 -2.89 13.35 -11.37
C LEU A 201 -4.30 13.97 -11.21
N ILE A 202 -4.72 14.26 -9.98
CA ILE A 202 -6.00 14.93 -9.70
C ILE A 202 -6.05 16.30 -10.37
N ASN A 203 -4.99 17.11 -10.22
CA ASN A 203 -4.93 18.45 -10.82
C ASN A 203 -4.94 18.40 -12.35
N SER A 204 -4.19 17.47 -12.95
CA SER A 204 -4.18 17.24 -14.39
C SER A 204 -5.58 16.88 -14.90
N LEU A 205 -6.25 15.95 -14.22
CA LEU A 205 -7.58 15.49 -14.59
C LEU A 205 -8.63 16.60 -14.43
N ARG A 206 -8.57 17.38 -13.34
CA ARG A 206 -9.44 18.55 -13.12
C ARG A 206 -9.27 19.58 -14.23
N ARG A 207 -8.02 19.93 -14.58
CA ARG A 207 -7.72 20.85 -15.69
C ARG A 207 -8.23 20.30 -17.02
N HIS A 208 -8.15 18.99 -17.24
CA HIS A 208 -8.67 18.35 -18.44
C HIS A 208 -10.19 18.45 -18.54
N ILE A 209 -10.91 18.13 -17.46
CA ILE A 209 -12.37 18.25 -17.38
C ILE A 209 -12.79 19.69 -17.63
N GLN A 210 -12.13 20.67 -17.00
CA GLN A 210 -12.43 22.09 -17.21
C GLN A 210 -12.22 22.53 -18.67
N LYS A 211 -11.17 22.04 -19.32
CA LYS A 211 -10.95 22.30 -20.76
C LYS A 211 -12.01 21.63 -21.64
N MET A 212 -12.42 20.41 -21.33
CA MET A 212 -13.51 19.75 -22.04
C MET A 212 -14.83 20.48 -21.87
N GLN A 213 -15.17 20.93 -20.66
CA GLN A 213 -16.39 21.69 -20.38
C GLN A 213 -16.42 23.05 -21.10
N ARG A 214 -15.27 23.72 -21.26
CA ARG A 214 -15.18 24.97 -22.02
C ARG A 214 -15.32 24.79 -23.52
N ASN A 215 -14.91 23.63 -24.05
CA ASN A 215 -14.94 23.33 -25.49
C ASN A 215 -16.22 22.59 -25.93
N ALA A 216 -16.98 22.01 -24.99
CA ALA A 216 -18.23 21.32 -25.28
C ALA A 216 -19.41 22.31 -25.19
N THR A 217 -20.14 22.45 -26.29
CA THR A 217 -21.41 23.17 -26.34
C THR A 217 -22.48 22.40 -25.55
N GLY A 218 -22.56 22.66 -24.24
CA GLY A 218 -23.80 22.58 -23.46
C GLY A 218 -24.32 21.21 -22.99
N PHE A 219 -23.73 20.07 -23.35
CA PHE A 219 -24.20 18.75 -22.84
C PHE A 219 -23.17 18.03 -21.96
N TRP A 220 -23.64 17.60 -20.77
CA TRP A 220 -22.87 16.75 -19.85
C TRP A 220 -22.64 15.37 -20.49
N ASN A 221 -21.44 15.14 -21.00
CA ASN A 221 -21.09 13.86 -21.61
C ASN A 221 -20.89 12.77 -20.54
N PRO A 222 -21.28 11.51 -20.79
CA PRO A 222 -21.02 10.36 -19.91
C PRO A 222 -19.54 10.17 -19.55
N GLN A 223 -18.63 10.65 -20.40
CA GLN A 223 -17.19 10.67 -20.15
C GLN A 223 -16.84 11.56 -18.95
N THR A 224 -17.50 12.71 -18.79
CA THR A 224 -17.30 13.65 -17.68
C THR A 224 -17.62 13.00 -16.33
N GLU A 225 -18.67 12.18 -16.27
CA GLU A 225 -19.06 11.46 -15.05
C GLU A 225 -18.02 10.39 -14.67
N ALA A 226 -17.49 9.66 -15.66
CA ALA A 226 -16.40 8.71 -15.44
C ALA A 226 -15.10 9.41 -14.96
N HIS A 227 -14.79 10.61 -15.49
CA HIS A 227 -13.66 11.41 -15.04
C HIS A 227 -13.81 11.89 -13.59
N VAL A 228 -15.00 12.37 -13.21
CA VAL A 228 -15.28 12.80 -11.82
C VAL A 228 -15.21 11.59 -10.87
N GLY A 229 -15.71 10.43 -11.30
CA GLY A 229 -15.58 9.17 -10.54
C GLY A 229 -14.14 8.79 -10.25
N ALA A 230 -13.24 8.97 -11.22
CA ALA A 230 -11.81 8.70 -11.05
C ALA A 230 -11.13 9.69 -10.10
N ILE A 231 -11.44 10.99 -10.19
CA ILE A 231 -10.97 12.00 -9.23
C ILE A 231 -11.41 11.61 -7.81
N LYS A 232 -12.68 11.22 -7.66
CA LYS A 232 -13.26 10.83 -6.37
C LYS A 232 -12.55 9.61 -5.79
N LEU A 233 -12.25 8.59 -6.61
CA LEU A 233 -11.47 7.42 -6.21
C LEU A 233 -10.05 7.80 -5.76
N MET A 234 -9.34 8.63 -6.52
CA MET A 234 -7.99 9.08 -6.15
C MET A 234 -8.00 9.93 -4.86
N ALA A 235 -9.03 10.75 -4.68
CA ALA A 235 -9.21 11.54 -3.46
C ALA A 235 -9.49 10.64 -2.24
N TYR A 236 -10.33 9.62 -2.37
CA TYR A 236 -10.54 8.63 -1.30
C TYR A 236 -9.29 7.82 -1.00
N PHE A 237 -8.49 7.48 -2.01
CA PHE A 237 -7.18 6.86 -1.80
C PHE A 237 -6.27 7.77 -0.95
N LEU A 238 -6.14 9.06 -1.30
CA LEU A 238 -5.36 10.02 -0.51
C LEU A 238 -5.90 10.16 0.92
N LEU A 239 -7.23 10.21 1.07
CA LEU A 239 -7.89 10.33 2.37
C LEU A 239 -7.64 9.11 3.28
N LEU A 240 -7.47 7.91 2.71
CA LEU A 240 -7.10 6.71 3.45
C LEU A 240 -5.58 6.62 3.68
N TYR A 241 -4.77 7.05 2.72
CA TYR A 241 -3.31 6.91 2.75
C TYR A 241 -2.61 7.93 3.68
N ILE A 242 -3.12 9.16 3.77
CA ILE A 242 -2.53 10.20 4.63
C ILE A 242 -2.59 9.78 6.11
N PRO A 243 -3.75 9.40 6.68
CA PRO A 243 -3.82 8.94 8.08
C PRO A 243 -2.97 7.70 8.34
N TYR A 244 -2.94 6.74 7.41
CA TYR A 244 -2.08 5.56 7.49
C TYR A 244 -0.61 5.93 7.65
N THR A 245 -0.13 6.83 6.78
CA THR A 245 1.27 7.22 6.80
C THR A 245 1.59 8.03 8.05
N VAL A 246 0.72 8.96 8.45
CA VAL A 246 0.91 9.75 9.68
C VAL A 246 0.96 8.85 10.91
N ALA A 247 0.04 7.88 11.03
CA ALA A 247 0.03 6.92 12.14
C ALA A 247 1.31 6.08 12.18
N THR A 248 1.78 5.64 11.02
CA THR A 248 3.02 4.85 10.88
C THR A 248 4.27 5.67 11.21
N LEU A 249 4.34 6.93 10.75
CA LEU A 249 5.45 7.84 11.08
C LEU A 249 5.48 8.18 12.57
N PHE A 250 4.31 8.39 13.18
CA PHE A 250 4.18 8.66 14.62
C PHE A 250 4.62 7.45 15.45
N GLN A 251 4.26 6.24 15.03
CA GLN A 251 4.74 5.00 15.64
C GLN A 251 6.25 4.85 15.55
N TYR A 252 6.90 5.25 14.46
CA TYR A 252 8.36 5.22 14.38
C TYR A 252 8.98 6.28 15.30
N LEU A 253 8.59 7.55 15.16
CA LEU A 253 9.20 8.67 15.89
C LEU A 253 9.00 8.62 17.41
N LEU A 254 7.80 8.33 17.90
CA LEU A 254 7.46 8.40 19.33
C LEU A 254 7.29 7.02 19.97
N SER A 255 7.84 5.94 19.38
CA SER A 255 7.66 4.57 19.87
C SER A 255 7.96 4.39 21.38
N LYS A 256 8.91 5.15 21.94
CA LYS A 256 9.30 5.11 23.36
C LYS A 256 8.46 6.01 24.27
N GLU A 257 7.95 7.12 23.77
CA GLU A 257 7.24 8.14 24.57
C GLU A 257 5.71 8.06 24.46
N MET A 258 5.21 7.20 23.57
CA MET A 258 3.77 7.05 23.35
C MET A 258 3.07 6.29 24.48
N ASP A 259 2.00 6.90 24.99
CA ASP A 259 1.01 6.19 25.79
C ASP A 259 0.38 5.01 25.00
N LEU A 260 0.04 3.95 25.73
CA LEU A 260 -0.55 2.71 25.20
C LEU A 260 -1.88 2.97 24.48
N GLY A 261 -2.67 3.95 24.92
CA GLY A 261 -3.91 4.34 24.27
C GLY A 261 -3.65 4.89 22.86
N THR A 262 -2.75 5.87 22.74
CA THR A 262 -2.35 6.47 21.46
C THR A 262 -1.73 5.44 20.52
N ARG A 263 -0.90 4.54 21.05
CA ARG A 263 -0.32 3.43 20.26
C ARG A 263 -1.38 2.51 19.68
N SER A 264 -2.39 2.16 20.48
CA SER A 264 -3.51 1.31 20.04
C SER A 264 -4.34 1.99 18.95
N VAL A 265 -4.60 3.30 19.08
CA VAL A 265 -5.31 4.08 18.05
C VAL A 265 -4.51 4.11 16.74
N CYS A 266 -3.19 4.35 16.80
CA CYS A 266 -2.34 4.31 15.60
C CYS A 266 -2.37 2.92 14.92
N ILE A 267 -2.36 1.84 15.70
CA ILE A 267 -2.47 0.48 15.16
C ILE A 267 -3.80 0.29 14.43
N ILE A 268 -4.92 0.68 15.04
CA ILE A 268 -6.25 0.58 14.42
C ILE A 268 -6.31 1.35 13.09
N ILE A 269 -5.81 2.60 13.08
CA ILE A 269 -5.78 3.44 11.88
C ILE A 269 -4.97 2.76 10.78
N SER A 270 -3.79 2.22 11.12
CA SER A 270 -2.93 1.54 10.15
C SER A 270 -3.55 0.27 9.60
N THR A 271 -4.21 -0.53 10.44
CA THR A 271 -4.89 -1.78 10.04
C THR A 271 -6.10 -1.51 9.14
N PHE A 272 -6.76 -0.36 9.28
CA PHE A 272 -7.95 -0.03 8.48
C PHE A 272 -7.64 0.30 7.01
N TYR A 273 -6.42 0.78 6.72
CA TYR A 273 -6.04 1.27 5.40
C TYR A 273 -6.17 0.23 4.28
N ILE A 274 -5.55 -0.94 4.47
CA ILE A 274 -5.49 -1.98 3.43
C ILE A 274 -6.88 -2.56 3.11
N PRO A 275 -7.70 -3.02 4.10
CA PRO A 275 -9.04 -3.50 3.81
C PRO A 275 -9.94 -2.38 3.28
N GLY A 276 -9.86 -1.17 3.85
CA GLY A 276 -10.63 -0.01 3.39
C GLY A 276 -10.36 0.33 1.92
N HIS A 277 -9.08 0.35 1.52
CA HIS A 277 -8.69 0.60 0.14
C HIS A 277 -9.10 -0.54 -0.81
N SER A 278 -9.01 -1.80 -0.37
CA SER A 278 -9.44 -2.94 -1.20
C SER A 278 -10.96 -2.95 -1.42
N VAL A 279 -11.76 -2.61 -0.39
CA VAL A 279 -13.21 -2.42 -0.52
C VAL A 279 -13.52 -1.26 -1.47
N LEU A 280 -12.80 -0.14 -1.36
CA LEU A 280 -12.95 0.99 -2.25
C LEU A 280 -12.72 0.59 -3.72
N ILE A 281 -11.66 -0.16 -4.01
CA ILE A 281 -11.38 -0.69 -5.37
C ILE A 281 -12.54 -1.54 -5.89
N VAL A 282 -13.10 -2.44 -5.07
CA VAL A 282 -14.22 -3.30 -5.48
C VAL A 282 -15.47 -2.47 -5.80
N LEU A 283 -15.73 -1.43 -5.02
CA LEU A 283 -16.90 -0.57 -5.20
C LEU A 283 -16.78 0.38 -6.40
N THR A 284 -15.56 0.82 -6.73
CA THR A 284 -15.35 1.78 -7.83
C THR A 284 -15.07 1.12 -9.16
N HIS A 285 -14.47 -0.08 -9.19
CA HIS A 285 -14.18 -0.75 -10.44
C HIS A 285 -15.46 -1.40 -11.02
N PRO A 286 -15.97 -0.96 -12.19
CA PRO A 286 -17.30 -1.35 -12.68
C PRO A 286 -17.48 -2.87 -12.81
N LYS A 287 -16.42 -3.56 -13.24
CA LYS A 287 -16.38 -5.01 -13.39
C LYS A 287 -16.42 -5.74 -12.04
N LEU A 288 -15.64 -5.28 -11.05
CA LEU A 288 -15.63 -5.89 -9.71
C LEU A 288 -16.96 -5.63 -9.01
N LYS A 289 -17.47 -4.39 -9.09
CA LYS A 289 -18.78 -3.99 -8.56
C LYS A 289 -19.92 -4.84 -9.12
N SER A 290 -19.94 -5.06 -10.44
CA SER A 290 -20.97 -5.88 -11.10
C SER A 290 -20.92 -7.34 -10.63
N LYS A 291 -19.73 -7.93 -10.53
CA LYS A 291 -19.56 -9.31 -10.05
C LYS A 291 -19.90 -9.45 -8.57
N ALA A 292 -19.49 -8.50 -7.72
CA ALA A 292 -19.85 -8.46 -6.31
C ALA A 292 -21.37 -8.37 -6.13
N LYS A 293 -22.04 -7.46 -6.86
CA LYS A 293 -23.51 -7.37 -6.85
C LYS A 293 -24.18 -8.67 -7.28
N LYS A 294 -23.69 -9.35 -8.32
CA LYS A 294 -24.25 -10.63 -8.74
C LYS A 294 -24.17 -11.69 -7.64
N ILE A 295 -23.04 -11.79 -6.94
CA ILE A 295 -22.87 -12.77 -5.86
C ILE A 295 -23.76 -12.44 -4.66
N ILE A 296 -23.87 -11.16 -4.30
CA ILE A 296 -24.72 -10.71 -3.19
C ILE A 296 -26.22 -10.87 -3.54
N CYS A 297 -26.62 -10.59 -4.78
CA CYS A 297 -28.01 -10.70 -5.22
C CYS A 297 -28.43 -12.15 -5.56
N PHE A 298 -27.51 -13.08 -5.84
CA PHE A 298 -27.85 -14.51 -6.01
C PHE A 298 -28.20 -15.20 -4.69
N ASN A 299 -28.00 -14.53 -3.56
CA ASN A 299 -28.31 -15.02 -2.22
C ASN A 299 -29.63 -14.40 -1.66
N LYS A 300 -30.47 -13.85 -2.54
CA LYS A 300 -31.85 -13.41 -2.29
C LYS A 300 -32.77 -14.14 -3.25
#